data_AF-A0AAV4C5V7-F1
#
_entry.id   AF-A0AAV4C5V7-F1
#
_cell.length_a   1.000
_cell.length_b   1.000
_cell.length_c   1.000
_cell.angle_alpha   90.00
_cell.angle_beta   90.00
_cell.angle_gamma   90.00
#
_symmetry.space_group_name_H-M   'P 1'
#
loop_
_entity.id
_entity.type
_entity.pdbx_description
1 polymer ?
#
loop_
_entity_poly.entity_id
_entity_poly.type
_entity_poly.pdbx_seq_one_letter_code
_entity_poly.pdbx_strand_id
1 'polypeptide(L)'
;MRQRRQDLSRRKRRRQIKREQKFETSRLNRDKWWYCSTCKTRKSLRDGSLFSGSHLTLQQIVILIYWWSYDMSQAVIKHETGIGTNHTIVDGCNFLREECKTWLANNPDEIGGMDANGDPVVIEIDESKYFHRKYHRGQWREGHWVF
;
A
#
# COMPACT_ATOMS: atom_id res chain seq x y z
N MET A 1 -34.83 19.22 32.48
CA MET A 1 -34.18 17.99 32.99
C MET A 1 -33.60 17.05 31.93
N ARG A 2 -33.93 17.16 30.62
CA ARG A 2 -33.47 16.23 29.58
C ARG A 2 -32.00 16.42 29.13
N GLN A 3 -31.44 17.65 29.11
CA GLN A 3 -30.03 17.89 28.76
C GLN A 3 -29.02 17.18 29.68
N ARG A 4 -29.21 17.19 31.01
CA ARG A 4 -28.26 16.58 31.96
C ARG A 4 -28.11 15.07 31.80
N ARG A 5 -29.18 14.36 31.37
CA ARG A 5 -29.13 12.90 31.11
C ARG A 5 -28.35 12.58 29.83
N GLN A 6 -28.43 13.43 28.80
CA GLN A 6 -27.65 13.26 27.56
C GLN A 6 -26.16 13.55 27.77
N ASP A 7 -25.80 14.54 28.60
CA ASP A 7 -24.39 14.83 28.93
C ASP A 7 -23.73 13.78 29.82
N LEU A 8 -24.47 13.19 30.77
CA LEU A 8 -23.99 12.06 31.58
C LEU A 8 -23.78 10.80 30.73
N SER A 9 -24.64 10.56 29.73
CA SER A 9 -24.49 9.50 28.72
C SER A 9 -23.25 9.71 27.83
N ARG A 10 -23.03 10.95 27.35
CA ARG A 10 -21.85 11.32 26.56
C ARG A 10 -20.55 11.27 27.36
N ARG A 11 -20.56 11.68 28.63
CA ARG A 11 -19.40 11.56 29.55
C ARG A 11 -19.09 10.10 29.92
N LYS A 12 -20.11 9.24 30.07
CA LYS A 12 -19.92 7.79 30.26
C LYS A 12 -19.35 7.13 29.00
N ARG A 13 -19.86 7.46 27.79
CA ARG A 13 -19.26 7.03 26.51
C ARG A 13 -17.81 7.50 26.35
N ARG A 14 -17.49 8.76 26.65
CA ARG A 14 -16.10 9.28 26.61
C ARG A 14 -15.18 8.61 27.63
N ARG A 15 -15.68 8.21 28.81
CA ARG A 15 -14.91 7.46 29.83
C ARG A 15 -14.74 5.98 29.45
N GLN A 16 -15.68 5.39 28.72
CA GLN A 16 -15.59 4.03 28.21
C GLN A 16 -14.60 3.92 27.04
N ILE A 17 -14.65 4.86 26.10
CA ILE A 17 -13.68 4.97 24.98
C ILE A 17 -12.24 5.16 25.51
N LYS A 18 -12.06 5.94 26.59
CA LYS A 18 -10.73 6.15 27.22
C LYS A 18 -10.21 4.95 28.02
N ARG A 19 -11.04 3.95 28.33
CA ARG A 19 -10.64 2.78 29.15
C ARG A 19 -10.26 1.54 28.32
N GLU A 20 -10.50 1.55 27.01
CA GLU A 20 -10.32 0.38 26.12
C GLU A 20 -9.07 0.46 25.23
N GLN A 21 -8.26 1.51 25.37
CA GLN A 21 -7.01 1.67 24.61
C GLN A 21 -5.79 1.35 25.48
N LYS A 22 -5.71 0.11 25.99
CA LYS A 22 -4.45 -0.38 26.55
C LYS A 22 -3.60 -0.92 25.39
N PHE A 23 -2.72 -0.07 24.88
CA PHE A 23 -1.62 -0.50 24.03
C PHE A 23 -0.55 -1.13 24.94
N GLU A 24 -0.51 -2.45 25.02
CA GLU A 24 0.59 -3.15 25.69
C GLU A 24 1.82 -3.19 24.79
N THR A 25 2.95 -2.74 25.32
CA THR A 25 4.25 -2.81 24.65
C THR A 25 5.10 -3.85 25.38
N SER A 26 5.42 -4.97 24.74
CA SER A 26 6.47 -5.87 25.24
C SER A 26 7.79 -5.54 24.55
N ARG A 27 8.89 -5.58 25.31
CA ARG A 27 10.24 -5.14 24.90
C ARG A 27 10.86 -5.91 23.70
N LEU A 28 10.16 -6.93 23.19
CA LEU A 28 10.55 -7.72 22.01
C LEU A 28 9.49 -7.70 20.88
N ASN A 29 8.30 -7.13 21.10
CA ASN A 29 7.27 -7.03 20.06
C ASN A 29 7.34 -5.67 19.37
N ARG A 30 7.78 -5.71 18.11
CA ARG A 30 7.77 -4.57 17.17
C ARG A 30 6.37 -4.10 16.79
N ASP A 31 5.34 -4.84 17.17
CA ASP A 31 3.95 -4.56 16.83
C ASP A 31 3.11 -4.16 18.04
N LYS A 32 2.29 -3.13 17.83
CA LYS A 32 1.22 -2.72 18.74
C LYS A 32 -0.04 -3.50 18.40
N TRP A 33 -0.75 -3.97 19.42
CA TRP A 33 -1.95 -4.79 19.28
C TRP A 33 -3.07 -4.15 20.07
N TRP A 34 -4.27 -4.23 19.51
CA TRP A 34 -5.50 -3.84 20.17
C TRP A 34 -6.21 -5.09 20.66
N TYR A 35 -6.74 -5.01 21.89
CA TYR A 35 -7.55 -6.05 22.47
C TYR A 35 -8.98 -5.56 22.65
N CYS A 36 -9.94 -6.33 22.11
CA CYS A 36 -11.35 -6.11 22.38
C CYS A 36 -11.77 -6.88 23.62
N SER A 37 -12.20 -6.18 24.67
CA SER A 37 -12.78 -6.80 25.87
C SER A 37 -14.13 -7.48 25.60
N THR A 38 -14.89 -6.99 24.62
CA THR A 38 -16.23 -7.50 24.27
C THR A 38 -16.15 -8.74 23.37
N CYS A 39 -15.38 -8.66 22.29
CA CYS A 39 -15.19 -9.78 21.34
C CYS A 39 -14.13 -10.79 21.80
N LYS A 40 -13.37 -10.47 22.86
CA LYS A 40 -12.23 -11.24 23.38
C LYS A 40 -11.13 -11.54 22.34
N THR A 41 -11.06 -10.75 21.28
CA THR A 41 -10.11 -10.94 20.17
C THR A 41 -8.95 -9.94 20.27
N ARG A 42 -7.76 -10.36 19.86
CA ARG A 42 -6.60 -9.48 19.63
C ARG A 42 -6.46 -9.22 18.14
N LYS A 43 -6.24 -7.97 17.77
CA LYS A 43 -5.89 -7.57 16.40
C LYS A 43 -4.59 -6.80 16.43
N SER A 44 -3.68 -7.08 15.50
CA SER A 44 -2.50 -6.25 15.33
C SER A 44 -2.91 -4.89 14.77
N LEU A 45 -2.11 -3.85 14.96
CA LEU A 45 -2.34 -2.56 14.32
C LEU A 45 -2.32 -2.66 12.78
N ARG A 46 -1.67 -3.71 12.26
CA ARG A 46 -1.52 -3.99 10.82
C ARG A 46 -2.63 -4.89 10.26
N ASP A 47 -3.46 -5.46 11.13
CA ASP A 47 -4.51 -6.41 10.76
C ASP A 47 -5.49 -5.76 9.79
N GLY A 48 -5.71 -6.40 8.63
CA GLY A 48 -6.59 -5.89 7.57
C GLY A 48 -6.04 -4.67 6.82
N SER A 49 -4.75 -4.35 6.98
CA SER A 49 -4.06 -3.35 6.16
C SER A 49 -3.10 -4.02 5.17
N LEU A 50 -2.58 -3.20 4.26
CA LEU A 50 -1.47 -3.52 3.35
C LEU A 50 -0.24 -4.10 4.06
N PHE A 51 -0.06 -3.85 5.36
CA PHE A 51 1.11 -4.32 6.13
C PHE A 51 0.86 -5.58 6.97
N SER A 52 -0.29 -6.22 6.79
CA SER A 52 -0.64 -7.43 7.54
C SER A 52 0.38 -8.55 7.26
N GLY A 53 0.84 -9.24 8.31
CA GLY A 53 1.81 -10.33 8.19
C GLY A 53 3.26 -9.91 7.90
N SER A 54 3.57 -8.62 7.76
CA SER A 54 4.94 -8.16 7.50
C SER A 54 5.85 -8.26 8.74
N HIS A 55 7.07 -8.76 8.56
CA HIS A 55 8.10 -8.82 9.60
C HIS A 55 8.93 -7.52 9.74
N LEU A 56 8.73 -6.54 8.84
CA LEU A 56 9.40 -5.25 8.90
C LEU A 56 8.87 -4.41 10.08
N THR A 57 9.65 -3.45 10.58
CA THR A 57 9.09 -2.47 11.53
C THR A 57 8.18 -1.47 10.82
N LEU A 58 7.23 -0.86 11.54
CA LEU A 58 6.41 0.23 10.99
C LEU A 58 7.27 1.38 10.46
N GLN A 59 8.37 1.72 11.14
CA GLN A 59 9.30 2.75 10.68
C GLN A 59 9.93 2.37 9.33
N GLN A 60 10.43 1.14 9.20
CA GLN A 60 11.01 0.66 7.94
C GLN A 60 10.01 0.70 6.80
N ILE A 61 8.77 0.31 7.08
CA ILE A 61 7.67 0.34 6.11
C ILE A 61 7.39 1.78 5.64
N VAL A 62 7.28 2.74 6.57
CA VAL A 62 7.02 4.14 6.21
C VAL A 62 8.15 4.73 5.38
N ILE A 63 9.42 4.45 5.75
CA ILE A 63 10.60 4.89 5.00
C ILE A 63 10.65 4.25 3.61
N LEU A 64 10.33 2.95 3.52
CA LEU A 64 10.23 2.22 2.25
C LEU A 64 9.23 2.90 1.31
N ILE A 65 8.00 3.16 1.79
CA ILE A 65 6.94 3.82 1.00
C ILE A 65 7.37 5.22 0.56
N TYR A 66 7.92 6.00 1.49
CA TYR A 66 8.36 7.36 1.20
C TYR A 66 9.38 7.38 0.06
N TRP A 67 10.48 6.62 0.17
CA TRP A 67 11.51 6.63 -0.85
C TRP A 67 11.08 5.96 -2.16
N TRP A 68 10.22 4.94 -2.09
CA TRP A 68 9.63 4.34 -3.29
C TRP A 68 8.74 5.34 -4.04
N SER A 69 7.96 6.16 -3.33
CA SER A 69 7.13 7.20 -3.96
C SER A 69 7.94 8.33 -4.62
N TYR A 70 9.19 8.51 -4.20
CA TYR A 70 10.15 9.43 -4.83
C TYR A 70 10.92 8.80 -6.01
N ASP A 71 10.55 7.58 -6.43
CA ASP A 71 11.20 6.83 -7.50
C ASP A 71 12.72 6.63 -7.29
N MET A 72 13.11 6.45 -6.02
CA MET A 72 14.52 6.23 -5.69
C MET A 72 14.97 4.81 -6.03
N SER A 73 16.25 4.67 -6.36
CA SER A 73 16.85 3.35 -6.59
C SER A 73 16.72 2.44 -5.36
N GLN A 74 16.57 1.13 -5.60
CA GLN A 74 16.48 0.12 -4.53
C GLN A 74 17.70 0.12 -3.61
N ALA A 75 18.88 0.51 -4.13
CA ALA A 75 20.10 0.64 -3.33
C ALA A 75 19.98 1.75 -2.27
N VAL A 76 19.40 2.90 -2.65
CA VAL A 76 19.13 4.00 -1.72
C VAL A 76 18.07 3.59 -0.71
N ILE A 77 16.96 3.01 -1.18
CA ILE A 77 15.88 2.54 -0.30
C ILE A 77 16.43 1.55 0.75
N LYS A 78 17.30 0.63 0.33
CA LYS A 78 17.95 -0.33 1.22
C LYS A 78 18.81 0.36 2.28
N HIS A 79 19.63 1.32 1.86
CA HIS A 79 20.49 2.09 2.76
C HIS A 79 19.65 2.81 3.84
N GLU A 80 18.60 3.51 3.41
CA GLU A 80 17.76 4.33 4.30
C GLU A 80 16.87 3.50 5.24
N THR A 81 16.38 2.35 4.77
CA THR A 81 15.54 1.44 5.60
C THR A 81 16.36 0.57 6.56
N GLY A 82 17.68 0.45 6.34
CA GLY A 82 18.54 -0.45 7.11
C GLY A 82 18.18 -1.93 6.96
N ILE A 83 17.47 -2.31 5.89
CA ILE A 83 17.09 -3.71 5.61
C ILE A 83 18.29 -4.43 5.00
N GLY A 84 18.77 -5.49 5.64
CA GLY A 84 19.97 -6.21 5.20
C GLY A 84 19.83 -6.94 3.86
N THR A 85 18.63 -7.41 3.53
CA THR A 85 18.38 -8.32 2.41
C THR A 85 17.83 -7.57 1.20
N ASN A 86 18.47 -7.71 0.03
CA ASN A 86 17.98 -7.13 -1.23
C ASN A 86 16.60 -7.67 -1.62
N HIS A 87 16.38 -8.97 -1.42
CA HIS A 87 15.12 -9.65 -1.72
C HIS A 87 13.93 -8.96 -1.05
N THR A 88 14.04 -8.58 0.22
CA THR A 88 12.97 -7.90 0.95
C THR A 88 12.66 -6.51 0.39
N ILE A 89 13.66 -5.79 -0.13
CA ILE A 89 13.44 -4.50 -0.80
C ILE A 89 12.72 -4.70 -2.13
N VAL A 90 13.18 -5.67 -2.94
CA VAL A 90 12.55 -6.02 -4.22
C VAL A 90 11.08 -6.41 -4.00
N ASP A 91 10.82 -7.30 -3.05
CA ASP A 91 9.47 -7.73 -2.68
C ASP A 91 8.61 -6.56 -2.22
N GLY A 92 9.16 -5.69 -1.36
CA GLY A 92 8.45 -4.50 -0.88
C GLY A 92 8.07 -3.55 -2.01
N CYS A 93 9.01 -3.25 -2.91
CA CYS A 93 8.75 -2.41 -4.09
C CYS A 93 7.74 -3.04 -5.05
N ASN A 94 7.83 -4.35 -5.28
CA ASN A 94 6.87 -5.07 -6.11
C ASN A 94 5.49 -5.08 -5.48
N PHE A 95 5.40 -5.32 -4.17
CA PHE A 95 4.15 -5.29 -3.43
C PHE A 95 3.47 -3.91 -3.52
N LEU A 96 4.21 -2.82 -3.33
CA LEU A 96 3.67 -1.46 -3.52
C LEU A 96 3.16 -1.24 -4.95
N ARG A 97 3.89 -1.74 -5.96
CA ARG A 97 3.45 -1.68 -7.36
C ARG A 97 2.16 -2.45 -7.60
N GLU A 98 2.05 -3.68 -7.09
CA GLU A 98 0.84 -4.50 -7.27
C GLU A 98 -0.38 -3.89 -6.58
N GLU A 99 -0.18 -3.23 -5.44
CA GLU A 99 -1.25 -2.50 -4.76
C GLU A 99 -1.71 -1.28 -5.55
N CYS A 100 -0.78 -0.51 -6.16
CA CYS A 100 -1.14 0.56 -7.10
C CYS A 100 -1.87 0.02 -8.34
N LYS A 101 -1.41 -1.11 -8.91
CA LYS A 101 -2.10 -1.76 -10.04
C LYS A 101 -3.50 -2.20 -9.67
N THR A 102 -3.67 -2.81 -8.49
CA THR A 102 -4.98 -3.24 -7.98
C THR A 102 -5.91 -2.05 -7.79
N TRP A 103 -5.38 -0.92 -7.30
CA TRP A 103 -6.16 0.31 -7.20
C TRP A 103 -6.59 0.83 -8.57
N LEU A 104 -5.68 0.90 -9.55
CA LEU A 104 -5.99 1.33 -10.92
C LEU A 104 -7.01 0.42 -11.60
N ALA A 105 -6.91 -0.90 -11.41
CA ALA A 105 -7.86 -1.86 -11.96
C ALA A 105 -9.28 -1.68 -11.38
N ASN A 106 -9.37 -1.31 -10.09
CA ASN A 106 -10.65 -1.07 -9.42
C ASN A 106 -11.20 0.35 -9.65
N ASN A 107 -10.36 1.29 -10.07
CA ASN A 107 -10.70 2.68 -10.33
C ASN A 107 -10.22 3.05 -11.74
N PRO A 108 -10.89 2.54 -12.78
CA PRO A 108 -10.52 2.84 -14.15
C PRO A 108 -10.75 4.33 -14.41
N ASP A 109 -9.66 5.09 -14.48
CA ASP A 109 -9.68 6.48 -14.90
C ASP A 109 -9.74 6.54 -16.44
N GLU A 110 -10.54 7.48 -16.95
CA GLU A 110 -10.63 7.73 -18.38
C GLU A 110 -9.32 8.32 -18.88
N ILE A 111 -8.68 7.62 -19.82
CA ILE A 111 -7.44 8.07 -20.46
C ILE A 111 -7.83 8.97 -21.64
N GLY A 112 -7.45 10.25 -21.59
CA GLY A 112 -7.73 11.24 -22.64
C GLY A 112 -8.30 12.56 -22.10
N GLY A 113 -9.21 12.50 -21.13
CA GLY A 113 -9.81 13.70 -20.53
C GLY A 113 -10.49 14.63 -21.55
N MET A 114 -10.71 15.88 -21.14
CA MET A 114 -11.30 16.93 -21.99
C MET A 114 -10.22 17.93 -22.43
N ASP A 115 -10.35 18.46 -23.64
CA ASP A 115 -9.51 19.55 -24.12
C ASP A 115 -9.89 20.90 -23.46
N ALA A 116 -9.19 21.98 -23.84
CA ALA A 116 -9.45 23.33 -23.31
C ALA A 116 -10.85 23.88 -23.68
N ASN A 117 -11.52 23.30 -24.67
CA ASN A 117 -12.85 23.70 -25.14
C ASN A 117 -13.96 22.84 -24.52
N GLY A 118 -13.61 21.77 -23.80
CA GLY A 118 -14.54 20.83 -23.17
C GLY A 118 -14.92 19.64 -24.05
N ASP A 119 -14.19 19.41 -25.15
CA ASP A 119 -14.42 18.28 -26.06
C ASP A 119 -13.58 17.06 -25.64
N PRO A 120 -14.10 15.82 -25.76
CA PRO A 120 -13.34 14.61 -25.42
C PRO A 120 -12.10 14.45 -26.31
N VAL A 121 -10.95 14.19 -25.69
CA VAL A 121 -9.71 13.95 -26.43
C VAL A 121 -9.65 12.48 -26.85
N VAL A 122 -9.67 12.24 -28.16
CA VAL A 122 -9.36 10.92 -28.71
C VAL A 122 -7.86 10.72 -28.64
N ILE A 123 -7.43 9.75 -27.85
CA ILE A 123 -6.02 9.33 -27.79
C ILE A 123 -5.80 8.07 -28.61
N GLU A 124 -4.63 8.00 -29.25
CA GLU A 124 -4.13 6.79 -29.87
C GLU A 124 -3.16 6.12 -28.89
N ILE A 125 -3.40 4.85 -28.58
CA ILE A 125 -2.52 4.04 -27.75
C ILE A 125 -1.75 3.12 -28.68
N ASP A 126 -0.46 3.40 -28.88
CA ASP A 126 0.40 2.58 -29.71
C ASP A 126 0.85 1.32 -28.96
N GLU A 127 0.52 0.16 -29.50
CA GLU A 127 0.98 -1.13 -28.99
C GLU A 127 2.36 -1.48 -29.54
N SER A 128 3.29 -1.84 -28.65
CA SER A 128 4.63 -2.27 -29.04
C SER A 128 4.70 -3.79 -29.17
N LYS A 129 5.07 -4.28 -30.35
CA LYS A 129 5.33 -5.71 -30.59
C LYS A 129 6.81 -6.03 -30.52
N TYR A 130 7.21 -6.78 -29.49
CA TYR A 130 8.60 -7.17 -29.31
C TYR A 130 8.91 -8.49 -30.00
N PHE A 131 10.07 -8.54 -30.66
CA PHE A 131 10.61 -9.75 -31.27
C PHE A 131 11.93 -10.14 -30.59
N HIS A 132 12.18 -11.44 -30.45
CA HIS A 132 13.48 -11.92 -30.02
C HIS A 132 14.58 -11.54 -31.03
N ARG A 133 15.76 -11.18 -30.53
CA ARG A 133 16.92 -10.76 -31.35
C ARG A 133 17.28 -11.85 -32.37
N LYS A 134 17.41 -11.46 -33.64
CA LYS A 134 17.88 -12.35 -34.72
C LYS A 134 19.38 -12.62 -34.57
N TYR A 135 19.78 -13.88 -34.43
CA TYR A 135 21.17 -14.33 -34.59
C TYR A 135 21.35 -14.95 -35.97
N HIS A 136 21.67 -14.13 -36.98
CA HIS A 136 22.05 -14.52 -38.35
C HIS A 136 21.34 -15.76 -38.94
N ARG A 137 20.05 -15.94 -38.64
CA ARG A 137 19.21 -17.00 -39.18
C ARG A 137 17.86 -16.36 -39.51
N GLY A 138 17.44 -16.47 -40.76
CA GLY A 138 16.21 -15.88 -41.29
C GLY A 138 14.91 -16.50 -40.76
N GLN A 139 14.94 -17.12 -39.58
CA GLN A 139 13.77 -17.76 -38.99
C GLN A 139 12.82 -16.69 -38.45
N TRP A 140 11.60 -16.65 -38.98
CA TRP A 140 10.52 -15.86 -38.42
C TRP A 140 10.06 -16.47 -37.08
N ARG A 141 9.77 -15.62 -36.11
CA ARG A 141 9.20 -16.00 -34.81
C ARG A 141 8.04 -15.09 -34.50
N GLU A 142 7.03 -15.66 -33.86
CA GLU A 142 5.91 -14.88 -33.33
C GLU A 142 6.42 -13.95 -32.22
N GLY A 143 6.12 -12.65 -32.36
CA GLY A 143 6.46 -11.64 -31.36
C GLY A 143 5.41 -11.55 -30.28
N HIS A 144 5.77 -10.99 -29.13
CA HIS A 144 4.84 -10.76 -28.03
C HIS A 144 4.32 -9.33 -28.09
N TRP A 145 3.00 -9.20 -28.02
CA TRP A 145 2.32 -7.92 -27.81
C TRP A 145 2.52 -7.46 -26.38
N VAL A 146 2.86 -6.19 -26.21
CA VAL A 146 2.95 -5.54 -24.91
C VAL A 146 2.02 -4.34 -24.95
N PHE A 147 1.05 -4.36 -24.03
CA PHE A 147 0.04 -3.34 -23.79
C PHE A 147 0.42 -2.55 -22.53
#